data_AF-A0A6G3XNP4-F1
#
_entry.id   AF-A0A6G3XNP4-F1
#
_cell.length_a   1.000
_cell.length_b   1.000
_cell.length_c   1.000
_cell.angle_alpha   90.00
_cell.angle_beta   90.00
_cell.angle_gamma   90.00
#
_symmetry.space_group_name_H-M   'P 1'
#
loop_
_entity.id
_entity.type
_entity.pdbx_description
1 polymer ?
#
loop_
_entity_poly.entity_id
_entity_poly.type
_entity_poly.pdbx_seq_one_letter_code
_entity_poly.pdbx_strand_id
1 'polypeptide(L)' 'MTTVFDPGAAAARATDAILGDTLRGSARGVVVDSPPGAGKSTLVVRAALELAAAGHPLMVIAQTNAQVDD' A
#
# COMPACT_ATOMS: atom_id res chain seq x y z
N MET A 1 11.05 11.24 -29.10
CA MET A 1 11.59 10.18 -28.22
C MET A 1 10.48 9.77 -27.28
N THR A 2 9.80 8.66 -27.56
CA THR A 2 8.67 8.17 -26.77
C THR A 2 9.19 7.55 -25.49
N THR A 3 8.85 8.13 -24.34
CA THR A 3 9.14 7.53 -23.03
C THR A 3 8.40 6.20 -22.94
N VAL A 4 9.16 5.09 -22.88
CA VAL A 4 8.59 3.76 -22.65
C VAL A 4 7.97 3.77 -21.26
N PHE A 5 6.68 3.41 -21.16
CA PHE A 5 6.00 3.24 -19.89
C PHE A 5 6.58 2.02 -19.17
N ASP A 6 7.06 2.23 -17.94
CA ASP A 6 7.49 1.15 -17.04
C ASP A 6 6.40 0.95 -15.97
N PRO A 7 5.63 -0.16 -16.06
CA PRO A 7 4.58 -0.47 -15.10
C PRO A 7 5.12 -0.68 -13.68
N GLY A 8 6.33 -1.25 -13.53
CA GLY A 8 6.93 -1.51 -12.23
C GLY A 8 7.29 -0.20 -11.53
N ALA A 9 7.92 0.71 -12.26
CA ALA A 9 8.20 2.05 -11.74
C ALA A 9 6.93 2.85 -11.45
N ALA A 10 5.86 2.67 -12.25
CA ALA A 10 4.58 3.31 -11.98
C ALA A 10 3.92 2.78 -10.70
N ALA A 11 3.94 1.47 -10.49
CA ALA A 11 3.41 0.84 -9.27
C ALA A 11 4.20 1.28 -8.03
N ALA A 12 5.53 1.29 -8.09
CA ALA A 12 6.37 1.75 -7.00
C ALA A 12 6.06 3.20 -6.59
N ARG A 13 5.93 4.10 -7.57
CA ARG A 13 5.55 5.50 -7.32
C ARG A 13 4.16 5.62 -6.67
N ALA A 14 3.19 4.83 -7.11
CA ALA A 14 1.85 4.84 -6.52
C ALA A 14 1.89 4.35 -5.06
N THR A 15 2.63 3.28 -4.77
CA THR A 15 2.82 2.79 -3.40
C THR A 15 3.49 3.83 -2.52
N ASP A 16 4.57 4.46 -2.98
CA ASP A 16 5.28 5.49 -2.22
C ASP A 16 4.38 6.70 -1.92
N ALA A 17 3.53 7.11 -2.88
CA ALA A 17 2.57 8.19 -2.68
C ALA A 17 1.51 7.82 -1.61
N ILE A 18 0.92 6.63 -1.70
CA ILE A 18 -0.06 6.13 -0.72
C ILE A 18 0.55 6.08 0.69
N LEU A 19 1.78 5.60 0.82
CA LEU A 19 2.49 5.54 2.09
C LEU A 19 2.82 6.94 2.63
N GLY A 20 3.25 7.85 1.74
CA GLY A 20 3.46 9.25 2.08
C GLY A 20 2.21 9.90 2.66
N ASP A 21 1.06 9.74 1.99
CA ASP A 21 -0.22 10.27 2.43
C ASP A 21 -0.70 9.61 3.73
N THR A 22 -0.48 8.31 3.89
CA THR A 22 -0.88 7.55 5.09
C THR A 22 -0.05 7.95 6.32
N LEU A 23 1.26 8.14 6.15
CA LEU A 23 2.20 8.37 7.26
C LEU A 23 2.36 9.84 7.62
N ARG A 24 2.21 10.75 6.65
CA ARG A 24 2.55 12.18 6.79
C ARG A 24 1.40 13.11 6.40
N GLY A 25 0.31 12.57 5.86
CA GLY A 25 -0.86 13.36 5.49
C GLY A 25 -1.62 13.89 6.70
N SER A 26 -2.40 14.95 6.48
CA SER A 26 -3.30 15.52 7.50
C SER A 26 -4.66 14.80 7.57
N ALA A 27 -4.94 13.91 6.62
CA ALA A 27 -6.16 13.13 6.58
C ALA A 27 -6.13 12.02 7.64
N ARG A 28 -7.32 11.58 8.09
CA ARG A 28 -7.45 10.49 9.07
C ARG A 28 -7.18 9.10 8.46
N GLY A 29 -7.15 9.00 7.14
CA GLY A 29 -6.90 7.76 6.41
C GLY A 29 -6.92 7.98 4.91
N VAL A 30 -6.42 6.99 4.18
CA VAL A 30 -6.36 6.95 2.71
C VAL A 30 -7.26 5.82 2.22
N VAL A 31 -8.09 6.09 1.21
CA VAL A 31 -8.87 5.08 0.50
C VAL A 31 -8.19 4.83 -0.84
N VAL A 32 -7.85 3.57 -1.10
CA VAL A 32 -7.18 3.15 -2.32
C VAL A 32 -8.15 2.31 -3.14
N ASP A 33 -8.42 2.73 -4.36
CA ASP A 33 -9.10 1.87 -5.33
C ASP A 33 -8.11 0.82 -5.86
N SER A 34 -8.44 -0.45 -5.67
CA SER A 34 -7.57 -1.58 -6.02
C SER A 34 -8.36 -2.66 -6.73
N PRO A 35 -8.51 -2.56 -8.07
CA PRO A 35 -9.11 -3.60 -8.89
C PRO A 35 -8.43 -4.96 -8.69
N PRO A 36 -9.07 -6.08 -9.08
CA PRO A 36 -8.44 -7.39 -9.06
C PRO A 36 -7.09 -7.39 -9.79
N GLY A 37 -6.05 -7.90 -9.13
CA GLY A 37 -4.68 -7.94 -9.67
C GLY A 37 -3.84 -6.66 -9.48
N ALA A 38 -4.38 -5.59 -8.88
CA ALA A 38 -3.65 -4.33 -8.68
C ALA A 38 -2.56 -4.36 -7.58
N GLY A 39 -2.35 -5.51 -6.93
CA GLY A 39 -1.29 -5.67 -5.91
C GLY A 39 -1.67 -5.23 -4.49
N LYS A 40 -2.95 -5.31 -4.12
CA LYS A 40 -3.45 -4.95 -2.77
C LYS A 40 -2.64 -5.58 -1.64
N SER A 41 -2.41 -6.90 -1.69
CA SER A 41 -1.66 -7.60 -0.64
C SER A 41 -0.22 -7.09 -0.55
N THR A 42 0.44 -6.86 -1.70
CA THR A 42 1.77 -6.25 -1.75
C THR A 42 1.81 -4.87 -1.10
N LEU A 43 0.80 -4.02 -1.36
CA LEU A 43 0.68 -2.70 -0.72
C LEU A 43 0.47 -2.82 0.79
N VAL A 44 -0.45 -3.68 1.23
CA VAL A 44 -0.77 -3.88 2.66
C VAL A 44 0.45 -4.39 3.41
N VAL A 45 1.15 -5.39 2.88
CA VAL A 45 2.37 -5.95 3.49
C VAL A 45 3.45 -4.88 3.60
N ARG A 46 3.71 -4.11 2.53
CA ARG A 46 4.72 -3.05 2.55
C ARG A 46 4.37 -1.96 3.56
N ALA A 47 3.12 -1.52 3.61
CA ALA A 47 2.65 -0.54 4.58
C ALA A 47 2.79 -1.03 6.02
N ALA A 48 2.41 -2.28 6.30
CA ALA A 48 2.52 -2.87 7.62
C ALA A 48 3.98 -2.97 8.08
N LEU A 49 4.90 -3.37 7.19
CA LEU A 49 6.33 -3.44 7.49
C LEU A 49 6.93 -2.06 7.80
N GLU A 50 6.61 -1.03 7.00
CA GLU A 50 7.13 0.33 7.24
C GLU A 50 6.60 0.92 8.55
N LEU A 51 5.32 0.74 8.83
CA LEU A 51 4.71 1.18 10.08
C LEU A 51 5.25 0.44 11.31
N ALA A 52 5.47 -0.87 11.19
CA ALA A 52 6.04 -1.69 12.26
C ALA A 52 7.49 -1.29 12.53
N ALA A 53 8.26 -0.99 11.48
CA ALA A 53 9.63 -0.46 11.61
C ALA A 53 9.67 0.90 12.32
N ALA A 54 8.60 1.69 12.24
CA ALA A 54 8.45 2.94 12.98
C ALA A 54 8.04 2.74 14.46
N GLY A 55 7.86 1.51 14.93
CA GLY A 55 7.60 1.18 16.34
C GLY A 55 6.15 1.35 16.81
N HIS A 56 5.20 1.50 15.89
CA HIS A 56 3.79 1.66 16.24
C HIS A 56 3.09 0.29 16.27
N PRO A 57 2.29 -0.04 17.30
CA PRO A 57 1.38 -1.18 17.25
C PRO A 57 0.38 -1.02 16.10
N LEU A 58 0.16 -2.08 15.32
CA LEU A 58 -0.70 -2.05 14.15
C LEU A 58 -1.86 -3.03 14.24
N MET A 59 -2.99 -2.60 13.69
CA MET A 59 -4.15 -3.45 13.46
C MET A 59 -4.32 -3.63 11.96
N VAL A 60 -4.27 -4.88 11.51
CA VAL A 60 -4.62 -5.27 10.14
C VAL A 60 -5.95 -6.01 10.20
N ILE A 61 -6.92 -5.56 9.42
CA ILE A 61 -8.28 -6.13 9.39
C ILE A 61 -8.55 -6.61 7.96
N ALA A 62 -9.03 -7.83 7.83
CA ALA A 62 -9.50 -8.38 6.56
C ALA A 62 -10.90 -9.01 6.74
N GLN A 63 -11.56 -9.30 5.62
CA GLN A 63 -12.91 -9.86 5.65
C GLN A 63 -12.90 -11.36 5.95
N THR A 64 -11.84 -12.08 5.57
CA THR A 64 -11.74 -13.53 5.72
C THR A 64 -10.37 -13.93 6.23
N ASN A 65 -10.27 -15.11 6.86
CA ASN A 65 -8.98 -15.66 7.31
C ASN A 65 -8.02 -15.85 6.13
N ALA A 66 -8.52 -16.33 4.99
CA ALA A 66 -7.70 -16.48 3.78
C ALA A 66 -7.06 -15.15 3.31
N GLN A 67 -7.74 -14.01 3.50
CA GLN A 67 -7.17 -12.70 3.19
C GLN A 67 -6.14 -12.20 4.21
N VAL A 68 -6.13 -12.76 5.42
CA VAL A 68 -5.10 -12.48 6.43
C VAL A 68 -3.88 -13.37 6.18
N ASP A 69 -4.11 -14.59 5.70
CA ASP A 69 -3.06 -15.58 5.42
C ASP A 69 -2.25 -15.26 4.15
N ASP A 70 -2.85 -14.56 3.18
CA ASP A 70 -2.21 -14.05 1.94
C ASP A 70 -1.27 -12.86 2.18
#